data_AF-A0A4U1D4M0-F1
#
_entry.id   AF-A0A4U1D4M0-F1
#
_cell.length_a   1.000
_cell.length_b   1.000
_cell.length_c   1.000
_cell.angle_alpha   90.00
_cell.angle_beta   90.00
_cell.angle_gamma   90.00
#
_symmetry.space_group_name_H-M   'P 1'
#
loop_
_entity.id
_entity.type
_entity.pdbx_description
1 polymer ?
#
loop_
_entity_poly.entity_id
_entity_poly.type
_entity_poly.pdbx_seq_one_letter_code
_entity_poly.pdbx_strand_id
1 'polypeptide(L)'
;MKITKGIIIGIIFGLILSFCISFIFMVVAQGLAGGFTSLFGERWLYYATFIPFVLTFSILGSYFAKRENVSNKKLWLLSLISALFITLYSGTIGALFGEYLVRGGSLRTYTAGGFTGVNVEGVLVWGTIYAFIMLPLTVPLARLSIQVFFQLLSKYKIPC
;
A
#
# COMPACT_ATOMS: atom_id res chain seq x y z
N MET A 1 -26.03 -7.59 -3.15
CA MET A 1 -25.59 -6.61 -4.17
C MET A 1 -24.81 -5.42 -3.60
N LYS A 2 -25.26 -4.73 -2.54
CA LYS A 2 -24.55 -3.56 -1.98
C LYS A 2 -23.10 -3.86 -1.57
N ILE A 3 -22.90 -4.95 -0.83
CA ILE A 3 -21.57 -5.39 -0.37
C ILE A 3 -20.66 -5.70 -1.54
N THR A 4 -21.14 -6.46 -2.53
CA THR A 4 -20.39 -6.80 -3.73
C THR A 4 -19.95 -5.55 -4.50
N LYS A 5 -20.83 -4.56 -4.65
CA LYS A 5 -20.48 -3.27 -5.27
C LYS A 5 -19.42 -2.53 -4.46
N GLY A 6 -19.54 -2.49 -3.14
CA GLY A 6 -18.57 -1.87 -2.25
C GLY A 6 -17.19 -2.53 -2.35
N ILE A 7 -17.14 -3.86 -2.42
CA ILE A 7 -15.90 -4.62 -2.64
C ILE A 7 -15.29 -4.27 -4.00
N ILE A 8 -16.07 -4.29 -5.08
CA ILE A 8 -15.57 -3.99 -6.44
C ILE A 8 -14.99 -2.57 -6.51
N ILE A 9 -15.70 -1.56 -5.98
CA ILE A 9 -15.19 -0.18 -5.92
C ILE A 9 -13.94 -0.12 -5.04
N GLY A 10 -13.90 -0.87 -3.94
CA GLY A 10 -12.72 -1.02 -3.09
C GLY A 10 -11.50 -1.58 -3.81
N ILE A 11 -11.67 -2.62 -4.62
CA ILE A 11 -10.61 -3.21 -5.44
C ILE A 11 -10.07 -2.17 -6.43
N ILE A 12 -10.96 -1.50 -7.17
CA ILE A 12 -10.57 -0.49 -8.17
C ILE A 12 -9.86 0.69 -7.50
N PHE A 13 -10.40 1.18 -6.39
CA PHE A 13 -9.80 2.29 -5.65
C PHE A 13 -8.42 1.90 -5.06
N GLY A 14 -8.31 0.72 -4.48
CA GLY A 14 -7.06 0.20 -3.94
C GLY A 14 -5.99 0.04 -5.03
N LEU A 15 -6.36 -0.48 -6.20
CA LEU A 15 -5.51 -0.58 -7.39
C LEU A 15 -4.94 0.78 -7.81
N ILE A 16 -5.82 1.76 -8.02
CA ILE A 16 -5.44 3.11 -8.46
C ILE A 16 -4.56 3.77 -7.41
N LEU A 17 -4.97 3.72 -6.15
CA LEU A 17 -4.24 4.38 -5.07
C LEU A 17 -2.86 3.74 -4.85
N SER A 18 -2.76 2.41 -4.93
CA SER A 18 -1.49 1.69 -4.86
C SER A 18 -0.51 2.17 -5.93
N PHE A 19 -0.98 2.34 -7.17
CA PHE A 19 -0.18 2.84 -8.26
C PHE A 19 0.26 4.29 -8.01
N CYS A 20 -0.67 5.18 -7.63
CA CYS A 20 -0.37 6.58 -7.33
C CYS A 20 0.64 6.73 -6.19
N ILE A 21 0.46 6.01 -5.08
CA ILE A 21 1.36 6.09 -3.93
C ILE A 21 2.75 5.55 -4.28
N SER A 22 2.83 4.42 -5.00
CA SER A 22 4.11 3.87 -5.45
C SER A 22 4.85 4.84 -6.36
N PHE A 23 4.12 5.46 -7.29
CA PHE A 23 4.68 6.46 -8.20
C PHE A 23 5.21 7.68 -7.45
N ILE A 24 4.42 8.26 -6.53
CA ILE A 24 4.82 9.40 -5.71
C ILE A 24 6.04 9.04 -4.86
N PHE A 25 6.02 7.89 -4.19
CA PHE A 25 7.12 7.45 -3.35
C PHE A 25 8.42 7.31 -4.17
N MET A 26 8.34 6.66 -5.33
CA MET A 26 9.49 6.50 -6.21
C MET A 26 10.03 7.85 -6.68
N VAL A 27 9.16 8.79 -7.04
CA VAL A 27 9.57 10.13 -7.47
C VAL A 27 10.31 10.87 -6.34
N VAL A 28 9.73 10.85 -5.14
CA VAL A 28 10.33 11.49 -3.95
C VAL A 28 11.65 10.82 -3.57
N ALA A 29 11.68 9.48 -3.51
CA ALA A 29 12.87 8.73 -3.11
C ALA A 29 14.04 8.94 -4.08
N GLN A 30 13.80 8.88 -5.39
CA GLN A 30 14.86 9.16 -6.37
C GLN A 30 15.33 10.61 -6.34
N GLY A 31 14.40 11.56 -6.18
CA GLY A 31 14.74 12.97 -6.01
C GLY A 31 15.66 13.21 -4.81
N LEU A 32 15.37 12.56 -3.68
CA LEU A 32 16.20 12.62 -2.46
C LEU A 32 17.53 11.86 -2.60
N ALA A 33 17.57 10.81 -3.43
CA ALA A 33 18.77 10.01 -3.68
C ALA A 33 19.75 10.62 -4.68
N GLY A 34 19.50 11.86 -5.15
CA GLY A 34 20.43 12.59 -6.01
C GLY A 34 20.03 12.68 -7.48
N GLY A 35 18.81 12.30 -7.85
CA GLY A 35 18.25 12.55 -9.18
C GLY A 35 17.43 11.39 -9.76
N PHE A 36 16.67 11.69 -10.80
CA PHE A 36 15.81 10.72 -11.49
C PHE A 36 16.61 9.93 -12.53
N THR A 37 16.78 8.63 -12.31
CA THR A 37 17.44 7.74 -13.27
C THR A 37 16.43 6.95 -14.10
N SER A 38 15.25 6.64 -13.55
CA SER A 38 14.18 5.96 -14.29
C SER A 38 12.83 6.05 -13.58
N LEU A 39 11.75 6.31 -14.34
CA LEU A 39 10.37 6.23 -13.84
C LEU A 39 9.91 4.79 -13.51
N PHE A 40 10.75 3.79 -13.73
CA PHE A 40 10.49 2.38 -13.39
C PHE A 40 11.73 1.71 -12.80
N GLY A 41 12.61 2.48 -12.15
CA GLY A 41 13.82 1.93 -11.50
C GLY A 41 13.46 0.92 -10.42
N GLU A 42 12.60 1.33 -9.47
CA GLU A 42 12.19 0.54 -8.31
C GLU A 42 10.86 -0.21 -8.57
N ARG A 43 10.83 -1.04 -9.63
CA ARG A 43 9.62 -1.79 -10.05
C ARG A 43 9.02 -2.67 -8.95
N TRP A 44 9.85 -3.17 -8.03
CA TRP A 44 9.42 -4.05 -6.94
C TRP A 44 8.37 -3.36 -6.04
N LEU A 45 8.42 -2.04 -5.91
CA LEU A 45 7.53 -1.27 -5.05
C LEU A 45 6.06 -1.39 -5.47
N TYR A 46 5.80 -1.42 -6.78
CA TYR A 46 4.44 -1.58 -7.31
C TYR A 46 3.84 -2.94 -6.94
N TYR A 47 4.67 -4.00 -6.92
CA TYR A 47 4.24 -5.32 -6.47
C TYR A 47 4.08 -5.37 -4.94
N ALA A 48 4.92 -4.65 -4.20
CA ALA A 48 4.90 -4.61 -2.74
C ALA A 48 3.65 -3.93 -2.16
N THR A 49 3.08 -2.95 -2.87
CA THR A 49 1.94 -2.15 -2.41
C THR A 49 0.59 -2.67 -2.93
N PHE A 50 0.56 -3.30 -4.10
CA PHE A 50 -0.69 -3.69 -4.74
C PHE A 50 -1.61 -4.54 -3.85
N ILE A 51 -1.08 -5.64 -3.30
CA ILE A 51 -1.86 -6.59 -2.49
C ILE A 51 -2.45 -5.92 -1.24
N PRO A 52 -1.67 -5.27 -0.35
CA PRO A 52 -2.23 -4.72 0.87
C PRO A 52 -3.21 -3.58 0.63
N PHE A 53 -3.00 -2.73 -0.39
CA PHE A 53 -3.96 -1.68 -0.73
C PHE A 53 -5.28 -2.27 -1.22
N VAL A 54 -5.26 -3.23 -2.15
CA VAL A 54 -6.48 -3.86 -2.66
C VAL A 54 -7.24 -4.55 -1.55
N LEU A 55 -6.57 -5.34 -0.69
CA LEU A 55 -7.21 -6.01 0.43
C LEU A 55 -7.85 -5.01 1.40
N THR A 56 -7.11 -3.96 1.77
CA THR A 56 -7.58 -2.93 2.69
C THR A 56 -8.85 -2.25 2.17
N PHE A 57 -8.82 -1.73 0.94
CA PHE A 57 -9.95 -1.00 0.39
C PHE A 57 -11.12 -1.92 0.00
N SER A 58 -10.88 -3.19 -0.31
CA SER A 58 -11.95 -4.19 -0.47
C SER A 58 -12.71 -4.42 0.84
N ILE A 59 -11.98 -4.61 1.95
CA ILE A 59 -12.56 -4.82 3.28
C ILE A 59 -13.30 -3.55 3.74
N LEU A 60 -12.68 -2.38 3.60
CA LEU A 60 -13.31 -1.10 3.92
C LEU A 60 -14.55 -0.86 3.06
N GLY A 61 -14.51 -1.19 1.77
CA GLY A 61 -15.64 -1.11 0.87
C GLY A 61 -16.80 -2.00 1.30
N SER A 62 -16.52 -3.24 1.70
CA SER A 62 -17.52 -4.12 2.29
C SER A 62 -18.07 -3.59 3.62
N TYR A 63 -17.23 -2.97 4.45
CA TYR A 63 -17.61 -2.48 5.77
C TYR A 63 -18.50 -1.23 5.66
N PHE A 64 -18.12 -0.26 4.82
CA PHE A 64 -18.90 0.96 4.59
C PHE A 64 -20.20 0.69 3.83
N ALA A 65 -20.25 -0.31 2.94
CA ALA A 65 -21.49 -0.70 2.27
C ALA A 65 -22.59 -1.26 3.21
N LYS A 66 -22.27 -1.50 4.50
CA LYS A 66 -23.21 -1.99 5.52
C LYS A 66 -23.62 -0.92 6.53
N ARG A 67 -23.06 0.29 6.49
CA ARG A 67 -23.24 1.29 7.54
C ARG A 67 -23.52 2.66 6.94
N GLU A 68 -24.63 3.26 7.36
CA GLU A 68 -24.96 4.59 6.85
C GLU A 68 -24.01 5.67 7.39
N ASN A 69 -23.59 5.51 8.65
CA ASN A 69 -22.73 6.46 9.33
C ASN A 69 -21.61 5.76 10.11
N VAL A 70 -20.40 6.32 10.01
CA VAL A 70 -19.23 5.87 10.77
C VAL A 70 -18.68 7.06 11.55
N SER A 71 -18.57 6.91 12.87
CA SER A 71 -18.08 8.00 13.72
C SER A 71 -16.62 8.34 13.42
N ASN A 72 -16.24 9.61 13.63
CA ASN A 72 -14.88 10.07 13.37
C ASN A 72 -13.82 9.28 14.16
N LYS A 73 -14.12 8.93 15.41
CA LYS A 73 -13.24 8.07 16.24
C LYS A 73 -12.97 6.71 15.57
N LYS A 74 -14.00 6.09 14.98
CA LYS A 74 -13.86 4.82 14.25
C LYS A 74 -13.06 5.00 12.96
N LEU A 75 -13.25 6.10 12.23
CA LEU A 75 -12.46 6.39 11.03
C LEU A 75 -10.98 6.51 11.35
N TRP A 76 -10.62 7.20 12.44
CA TRP A 76 -9.22 7.26 12.89
C TRP A 76 -8.64 5.91 13.28
N LEU A 77 -9.41 5.05 13.96
CA LEU A 77 -8.97 3.69 14.27
C LEU A 77 -8.76 2.86 12.99
N LEU A 78 -9.69 2.96 12.03
CA LEU A 78 -9.56 2.29 10.73
C LEU A 78 -8.34 2.81 9.96
N SER A 79 -8.07 4.13 10.01
CA SER A 79 -6.86 4.72 9.44
C SER A 79 -5.59 4.18 10.08
N LEU A 80 -5.55 4.08 11.41
CA LEU A 80 -4.40 3.55 12.13
C LEU A 80 -4.09 2.11 11.72
N ILE A 81 -5.11 1.24 11.75
CA ILE A 81 -4.96 -0.17 11.39
C ILE A 81 -4.58 -0.32 9.92
N SER A 82 -5.24 0.43 9.03
CA SER A 82 -4.97 0.38 7.59
C SER A 82 -3.56 0.87 7.28
N ALA A 83 -3.13 1.99 7.87
CA ALA A 83 -1.80 2.54 7.69
C ALA A 83 -0.74 1.54 8.16
N LEU A 84 -0.87 1.01 9.38
CA LEU A 84 0.06 0.02 9.93
C LEU A 84 0.12 -1.25 9.08
N PHE A 85 -1.03 -1.80 8.67
CA PHE A 85 -1.08 -3.00 7.84
C PHE A 85 -0.40 -2.79 6.50
N ILE A 86 -0.74 -1.70 5.80
CA ILE A 86 -0.17 -1.38 4.49
C ILE A 86 1.34 -1.16 4.61
N THR A 87 1.79 -0.33 5.54
CA THR A 87 3.21 -0.01 5.68
C THR A 87 4.03 -1.21 6.10
N LEU A 88 3.54 -1.98 7.08
CA LEU A 88 4.22 -3.18 7.56
C LEU A 88 4.29 -4.24 6.46
N TYR A 89 3.18 -4.54 5.79
CA TYR A 89 3.18 -5.54 4.71
C TYR A 89 4.10 -5.10 3.57
N SER A 90 3.93 -3.89 3.05
CA SER A 90 4.72 -3.40 1.92
C SER A 90 6.20 -3.25 2.25
N GLY A 91 6.56 -2.86 3.47
CA GLY A 91 7.93 -2.73 3.91
C GLY A 91 8.63 -4.05 4.23
N THR A 92 7.90 -5.16 4.37
CA THR A 92 8.44 -6.47 4.74
C THR A 92 8.18 -7.52 3.64
N ILE A 93 7.12 -8.31 3.78
CA ILE A 93 6.77 -9.41 2.89
C ILE A 93 6.53 -8.91 1.47
N GLY A 94 5.84 -7.77 1.32
CA GLY A 94 5.60 -7.14 0.03
C GLY A 94 6.89 -6.75 -0.68
N ALA A 95 7.86 -6.15 0.03
CA ALA A 95 9.15 -5.79 -0.53
C ALA A 95 9.91 -7.02 -1.04
N LEU A 96 10.00 -8.07 -0.23
CA LEU A 96 10.65 -9.33 -0.62
C LEU A 96 9.94 -10.00 -1.80
N PHE A 97 8.60 -10.01 -1.80
CA PHE A 97 7.82 -10.56 -2.90
C PHE A 97 8.03 -9.77 -4.20
N GLY A 98 8.04 -8.43 -4.12
CA GLY A 98 8.30 -7.58 -5.28
C GLY A 98 9.71 -7.78 -5.84
N GLU A 99 10.71 -7.86 -4.98
CA GLU A 99 12.09 -8.15 -5.36
C GLU A 99 12.21 -9.53 -6.02
N TYR A 100 11.58 -10.55 -5.43
CA TYR A 100 11.53 -11.90 -5.99
C TYR A 100 10.96 -11.91 -7.43
N LEU A 101 9.86 -11.19 -7.66
CA LEU A 101 9.25 -11.09 -8.99
C LEU A 101 10.16 -10.37 -9.99
N VAL A 102 10.71 -9.21 -9.62
CA VAL A 102 11.56 -8.41 -10.52
C VAL A 102 12.86 -9.12 -10.87
N ARG A 103 13.37 -9.96 -9.96
CA ARG A 103 14.60 -10.74 -10.15
C ARG A 103 14.38 -12.12 -10.79
N GLY A 104 13.17 -12.42 -11.26
CA GLY A 104 12.90 -13.65 -12.00
C GLY A 104 12.80 -14.90 -11.13
N GLY A 105 12.30 -14.76 -9.90
CA GLY A 105 12.05 -15.88 -9.00
C GLY A 105 13.21 -16.23 -8.07
N SER A 106 14.12 -15.28 -7.82
CA SER A 106 15.23 -15.46 -6.88
C SER A 106 15.58 -14.16 -6.19
N LEU A 107 15.76 -14.21 -4.86
CA LEU A 107 16.31 -13.09 -4.09
C LEU A 107 17.83 -12.95 -4.21
N ARG A 108 18.45 -13.79 -5.05
CA ARG A 108 19.86 -13.75 -5.43
C ARG A 108 19.97 -13.63 -6.94
N THR A 109 20.78 -12.69 -7.39
CA THR A 109 21.15 -12.50 -8.79
C THR A 109 22.61 -12.88 -8.94
N TYR A 110 22.88 -13.95 -9.71
CA TYR A 110 24.24 -14.39 -9.99
C TYR A 110 24.90 -13.45 -11.01
N THR A 111 26.12 -13.04 -10.72
CA THR A 111 26.95 -12.18 -11.58
C THR A 111 28.29 -12.85 -11.83
N ALA A 112 29.07 -12.36 -12.80
CA ALA A 112 30.37 -12.94 -13.12
C ALA A 112 31.35 -12.98 -11.92
N GLY A 113 31.14 -12.13 -10.91
CA GLY A 113 31.95 -12.06 -9.68
C GLY A 113 31.31 -12.68 -8.44
N GLY A 114 30.18 -13.41 -8.56
CA GLY A 114 29.51 -14.05 -7.43
C GLY A 114 27.98 -13.91 -7.47
N PHE A 115 27.38 -13.45 -6.39
CA PHE A 115 25.94 -13.15 -6.33
C PHE A 115 25.70 -11.84 -5.58
N THR A 116 24.75 -11.06 -6.07
CA THR A 116 24.16 -9.95 -5.31
C THR A 116 22.81 -10.42 -4.78
N GLY A 117 22.53 -10.16 -3.50
CA GLY A 117 21.33 -10.67 -2.84
C GLY A 117 20.58 -9.58 -2.10
N VAL A 118 19.28 -9.78 -1.92
CA VAL A 118 18.48 -8.97 -1.01
C VAL A 118 18.81 -9.39 0.42
N ASN A 119 19.10 -8.42 1.29
CA ASN A 119 19.27 -8.68 2.72
C ASN A 119 17.91 -8.93 3.37
N VAL A 120 17.46 -10.19 3.36
CA VAL A 120 16.14 -10.59 3.85
C VAL A 120 15.91 -10.18 5.30
N GLU A 121 16.87 -10.47 6.18
CA GLU A 121 16.80 -10.11 7.60
C GLU A 121 16.72 -8.60 7.76
N GLY A 122 17.57 -7.86 7.06
CA GLY A 122 17.55 -6.40 7.05
C GLY A 122 16.20 -5.83 6.61
N VAL A 123 15.59 -6.37 5.54
CA VAL A 123 14.27 -5.94 5.06
C VAL A 123 13.19 -6.19 6.12
N LEU A 124 13.17 -7.35 6.77
CA LEU A 124 12.16 -7.66 7.79
C LEU A 124 12.30 -6.77 9.03
N VAL A 125 13.53 -6.55 9.52
CA VAL A 125 13.79 -5.71 10.70
C VAL A 125 13.51 -4.24 10.39
N TRP A 126 14.12 -3.68 9.35
CA TRP A 126 13.96 -2.26 9.01
C TRP A 126 12.56 -1.95 8.49
N GLY A 127 11.94 -2.85 7.72
CA GLY A 127 10.56 -2.70 7.29
C GLY A 127 9.59 -2.61 8.46
N THR A 128 9.80 -3.42 9.50
CA THR A 128 9.00 -3.35 10.73
C THR A 128 9.24 -2.04 11.46
N ILE A 129 10.50 -1.67 11.70
CA ILE A 129 10.85 -0.41 12.40
C ILE A 129 10.25 0.80 11.68
N TYR A 130 10.45 0.90 10.37
CA TYR A 130 9.91 2.01 9.58
C TYR A 130 8.39 2.03 9.54
N ALA A 131 7.71 0.88 9.56
CA ALA A 131 6.25 0.83 9.61
C ALA A 131 5.69 1.56 10.84
N PHE A 132 6.35 1.42 12.00
CA PHE A 132 5.97 2.11 13.24
C PHE A 132 6.42 3.57 13.26
N ILE A 133 7.66 3.86 12.88
CA ILE A 133 8.20 5.23 12.85
C ILE A 133 7.39 6.12 11.93
N MET A 134 6.87 5.57 10.83
CA MET A 134 6.12 6.33 9.83
C MET A 134 4.64 6.55 10.19
N LEU A 135 4.11 5.94 11.26
CA LEU A 135 2.69 6.11 11.66
C LEU A 135 2.24 7.57 11.80
N PRO A 136 3.02 8.51 12.39
CA PRO A 136 2.63 9.90 12.48
C PRO A 136 2.36 10.55 11.10
N LEU A 137 2.97 10.05 10.02
CA LEU A 137 2.73 10.50 8.66
C LEU A 137 1.67 9.65 7.93
N THR A 138 1.75 8.32 8.06
CA THR A 138 0.93 7.40 7.27
C THR A 138 -0.51 7.33 7.77
N VAL A 139 -0.75 7.57 9.07
CA VAL A 139 -2.10 7.58 9.65
C VAL A 139 -2.93 8.78 9.14
N PRO A 140 -2.42 10.04 9.16
CA PRO A 140 -3.11 11.15 8.50
C PRO A 140 -3.37 10.92 7.02
N LEU A 141 -2.39 10.38 6.28
CA LEU A 141 -2.57 10.08 4.85
C LEU A 141 -3.66 9.03 4.64
N ALA A 142 -3.66 7.94 5.42
CA ALA A 142 -4.72 6.93 5.40
C ALA A 142 -6.07 7.54 5.75
N ARG A 143 -6.15 8.47 6.71
CA ARG A 143 -7.39 9.19 7.05
C ARG A 143 -7.94 10.01 5.89
N LEU A 144 -7.07 10.70 5.15
CA LEU A 144 -7.46 11.42 3.94
C LEU A 144 -7.94 10.46 2.85
N SER A 145 -7.19 9.40 2.57
CA SER A 145 -7.57 8.38 1.56
C SER A 145 -8.90 7.71 1.89
N ILE A 146 -9.12 7.34 3.16
CA ILE A 146 -10.38 6.76 3.63
C ILE A 146 -11.52 7.77 3.54
N GLN A 147 -11.29 9.05 3.81
CA GLN A 147 -12.31 10.09 3.65
C GLN A 147 -12.78 10.20 2.19
N VAL A 148 -11.82 10.29 1.27
CA VAL A 148 -12.09 10.36 -0.17
C VAL A 148 -12.85 9.11 -0.63
N PHE A 149 -12.41 7.94 -0.20
CA PHE A 149 -13.07 6.67 -0.51
C PHE A 149 -14.50 6.61 0.04
N PHE A 150 -14.73 7.05 1.27
CA PHE A 150 -16.07 7.08 1.87
C PHE A 150 -17.02 8.01 1.11
N GLN A 151 -16.55 9.19 0.70
CA GLN A 151 -17.32 10.12 -0.14
C GLN A 151 -17.57 9.58 -1.55
N LEU A 152 -16.63 8.82 -2.11
CA LEU A 152 -16.81 8.15 -3.40
C LEU A 152 -17.96 7.15 -3.32
N LEU A 153 -17.97 6.30 -2.28
CA LEU A 153 -19.01 5.28 -2.10
C LEU A 153 -20.40 5.89 -1.93
N SER A 154 -20.53 6.99 -1.19
CA SER A 154 -21.81 7.68 -1.01
C SER A 154 -22.33 8.27 -2.32
N LYS A 155 -21.45 8.82 -3.17
CA LYS A 155 -21.81 9.36 -4.50
C LYS A 155 -22.37 8.30 -5.45
N TYR A 156 -21.87 7.06 -5.38
CA TYR A 156 -22.32 5.97 -6.25
C TYR A 156 -23.65 5.31 -5.80
N LYS A 157 -24.38 5.92 -4.86
CA LYS A 157 -25.69 5.42 -4.38
C LYS A 157 -25.64 3.94 -4.01
N ILE A 158 -24.52 3.45 -3.49
CA ILE A 158 -24.59 2.32 -2.57
C ILE A 158 -25.19 2.99 -1.34
N PRO A 159 -26.50 2.82 -1.07
CA PRO A 159 -27.13 3.57 -0.01
C PRO A 159 -26.41 3.14 1.26
N CYS A 160 -25.69 4.13 1.81
CA CYS A 160 -25.34 4.26 3.20
C CYS A 160 -26.47 3.64 4.01
#